data_AF-A0A974NEE1-F1
#
_entry.id   AF-A0A974NEE1-F1
#
_cell.length_a   1.000
_cell.length_b   1.000
_cell.length_c   1.000
_cell.angle_alpha   90.00
_cell.angle_beta   90.00
_cell.angle_gamma   90.00
#
_symmetry.space_group_name_H-M   'P 1'
#
loop_
_entity.id
_entity.type
_entity.pdbx_description
1 polymer ?
#
loop_
_entity_poly.entity_id
_entity_poly.type
_entity_poly.pdbx_seq_one_letter_code
_entity_poly.pdbx_strand_id
1 'polypeptide(L)'
;MAKYNWQAIEKDYRLGQLSVRAIAEKYKMPNHSVIVRRANKYGWLRDHSKEINSLTQVGLLTLQEEKAPKKAPKSTTPTREDIEAAALTNIQVIKHHRNDIRTGRELVNLFMGQLQEAATNRNEIEAAILSETEEDQTIARRSAMLKAVALPTHASTLRDLSTTLKNLIPLERQAYNITDEVEGESYEERLARLASEAKDV
;
A
#
# COMPACT_ATOMS: atom_id res chain seq x y z
N MET A 1 35.48 12.03 17.82
CA MET A 1 34.79 11.90 16.52
C MET A 1 33.28 12.01 16.74
N ALA A 2 32.56 12.78 15.92
CA ALA A 2 31.13 12.98 16.10
C ALA A 2 30.36 11.65 15.93
N LYS A 3 29.64 11.22 16.97
CA LYS A 3 28.91 9.94 17.02
C LYS A 3 27.84 9.79 15.92
N TYR A 4 27.39 10.89 15.33
CA TYR A 4 26.34 10.93 14.31
C TYR A 4 26.67 11.98 13.24
N ASN A 5 26.35 11.66 11.97
CA ASN A 5 26.51 12.58 10.84
C ASN A 5 25.36 13.61 10.82
N TRP A 6 25.53 14.68 11.60
CA TRP A 6 24.53 15.72 11.75
C TRP A 6 24.18 16.47 10.46
N GLN A 7 25.13 16.58 9.52
CA GLN A 7 24.90 17.24 8.23
C GLN A 7 23.93 16.43 7.36
N ALA A 8 24.11 15.10 7.31
CA ALA A 8 23.22 14.21 6.59
C ALA A 8 21.82 14.14 7.23
N ILE A 9 21.77 14.15 8.58
CA ILE A 9 20.50 14.21 9.33
C ILE A 9 19.77 15.53 9.08
N GLU A 10 20.47 16.65 9.07
CA GLU A 10 19.88 17.97 8.79
C GLU A 10 19.31 18.03 7.38
N LYS A 11 20.05 17.50 6.39
CA LYS A 11 19.60 17.43 5.00
C LYS A 11 18.33 16.58 4.85
N ASP A 12 18.31 15.37 5.40
CA ASP A 12 17.12 14.50 5.38
C ASP A 12 15.94 15.13 6.15
N TYR A 13 16.22 15.85 7.24
CA TYR A 13 15.21 16.57 7.99
C TYR A 13 14.58 17.70 7.16
N ARG A 14 15.40 18.53 6.48
CA ARG A 14 14.95 19.65 5.65
C ARG A 14 14.19 19.22 4.39
N LEU A 15 14.57 18.09 3.80
CA LEU A 15 13.82 17.46 2.70
C LEU A 15 12.39 17.09 3.15
N GLY A 16 12.23 16.65 4.41
CA GLY A 16 10.92 16.33 4.98
C GLY A 16 10.25 15.08 4.41
N GLN A 17 10.94 14.33 3.54
CA GLN A 17 10.46 13.07 2.93
C GLN A 17 10.29 11.96 3.98
N LEU A 18 11.17 11.89 4.99
CA LEU A 18 11.14 10.88 6.03
C LEU A 18 10.54 11.43 7.33
N SER A 19 9.85 10.58 8.08
CA SER A 19 9.46 10.91 9.46
C SER A 19 10.72 11.02 10.34
N VAL A 20 10.66 11.80 11.42
CA VAL A 20 11.82 11.95 12.33
C VAL A 20 12.24 10.60 12.93
N ARG A 21 11.28 9.67 13.09
CA ARG A 21 11.56 8.29 13.52
C ARG A 21 12.30 7.49 12.45
N ALA A 22 11.87 7.57 11.18
CA ALA A 22 12.56 6.90 10.08
C ALA A 22 13.98 7.45 9.85
N ILE A 23 14.19 8.76 10.03
CA ILE A 23 15.54 9.36 10.01
C ILE A 23 16.38 8.77 11.15
N ALA A 24 15.83 8.67 12.36
CA ALA A 24 16.54 8.07 13.48
C ALA A 24 16.95 6.62 13.19
N GLU A 25 16.06 5.81 12.60
CA GLU A 25 16.34 4.43 12.21
C GLU A 25 17.42 4.34 11.13
N LYS A 26 17.32 5.14 10.06
CA LYS A 26 18.32 5.22 8.97
C LYS A 26 19.73 5.52 9.49
N TYR A 27 19.84 6.41 10.47
CA TYR A 27 21.13 6.78 11.08
C TYR A 27 21.46 5.98 12.35
N LYS A 28 20.72 4.88 12.62
CA LYS A 28 20.93 3.99 13.79
C LYS A 28 20.98 4.74 15.12
N MET A 29 20.11 5.74 15.25
CA MET A 29 19.96 6.54 16.46
C MET A 29 18.96 5.87 17.43
N PRO A 30 19.30 5.79 18.74
CA PRO A 30 18.43 5.14 19.71
C PRO A 30 17.13 5.91 19.98
N ASN A 31 17.12 7.24 19.76
CA ASN A 31 15.94 8.05 20.07
C ASN A 31 15.79 9.22 19.08
N HIS A 32 14.62 9.30 18.46
CA HIS A 32 14.22 10.36 17.53
C HIS A 32 14.11 11.75 18.20
N SER A 33 13.87 11.82 19.51
CA SER A 33 13.81 13.08 20.28
C SER A 33 15.11 13.88 20.26
N VAL A 34 16.25 13.22 19.98
CA VAL A 34 17.56 13.90 19.86
C VAL A 34 17.59 14.74 18.59
N ILE A 35 16.97 14.26 17.50
CA ILE A 35 16.84 15.01 16.25
C ILE A 35 15.92 16.20 16.45
N VAL A 36 14.76 16.02 17.10
CA VAL A 36 13.80 17.10 17.39
C VAL A 36 14.43 18.20 18.25
N ARG A 37 15.10 17.82 19.35
CA ARG A 37 15.79 18.79 20.22
C ARG A 37 16.86 19.56 19.47
N ARG A 38 17.57 18.90 18.55
CA ARG A 38 18.60 19.55 17.75
C ARG A 38 17.99 20.47 16.68
N ALA A 39 16.94 20.02 15.99
CA ALA A 39 16.18 20.84 15.06
C ALA A 39 15.69 22.13 15.71
N ASN A 40 15.11 22.06 16.91
CA ASN A 40 14.66 23.25 17.65
C ASN A 40 15.82 24.16 18.06
N LYS A 41 16.95 23.58 18.48
CA LYS A 41 18.13 24.35 18.89
C LYS A 41 18.79 25.11 17.72
N TYR A 42 18.76 24.54 16.51
CA TYR A 42 19.43 25.08 15.32
C TYR A 42 18.45 25.59 14.26
N GLY A 43 17.15 25.69 14.57
CA GLY A 43 16.12 26.23 13.68
C GLY A 43 15.93 25.45 12.37
N TRP A 44 16.03 24.13 12.39
CA TRP A 44 15.80 23.33 11.18
C TRP A 44 14.31 23.35 10.79
N LEU A 45 14.02 23.68 9.53
CA LEU A 45 12.68 23.73 8.97
C LEU A 45 12.51 22.72 7.83
N ARG A 46 11.28 22.23 7.64
CA ARG A 46 10.90 21.31 6.55
C ARG A 46 10.41 22.10 5.35
N ASP A 47 11.32 22.70 4.61
CA ASP A 47 10.96 23.70 3.59
C ASP A 47 10.69 23.11 2.20
N HIS A 48 11.23 21.93 1.89
CA HIS A 48 11.18 21.37 0.52
C HIS A 48 10.05 20.36 0.30
N SER A 49 9.23 20.05 1.30
CA SER A 49 8.19 19.02 1.17
C SER A 49 7.13 19.38 0.11
N LYS A 50 6.76 20.66 -0.03
CA LYS A 50 5.81 21.12 -1.05
C LYS A 50 6.36 20.97 -2.47
N GLU A 51 7.64 21.34 -2.66
CA GLU A 51 8.33 21.25 -3.94
C GLU A 51 8.51 19.79 -4.39
N ILE A 52 8.93 18.93 -3.46
CA ILE A 52 9.02 17.47 -3.70
C ILE A 52 7.65 16.91 -4.10
N ASN A 53 6.58 17.23 -3.37
CA ASN A 53 5.24 16.74 -3.68
C ASN A 53 4.76 17.20 -5.08
N SER A 54 5.02 18.46 -5.43
CA SER A 54 4.70 18.99 -6.76
C SER A 54 5.45 18.23 -7.86
N LEU A 55 6.75 18.02 -7.68
CA LEU A 55 7.59 17.29 -8.65
C LEU A 55 7.18 15.81 -8.75
N THR A 56 6.86 15.17 -7.62
CA THR A 56 6.31 13.80 -7.59
C THR A 56 5.02 13.73 -8.39
N GLN A 57 4.09 14.67 -8.21
CA GLN A 57 2.83 14.68 -8.93
C GLN A 57 3.02 14.89 -10.43
N VAL A 58 3.90 15.81 -10.83
CA VAL A 58 4.24 16.02 -12.25
C VAL A 58 4.87 14.77 -12.85
N GLY A 59 5.85 14.15 -12.17
CA GLY A 59 6.51 12.94 -12.66
C GLY A 59 5.58 11.72 -12.75
N LEU A 60 4.58 11.61 -11.87
CA LEU A 60 3.52 10.59 -12.00
C LEU A 60 2.66 10.79 -13.26
N LEU A 61 2.43 12.04 -13.68
CA LEU A 61 1.64 12.37 -14.87
C LEU A 61 2.44 12.18 -16.16
N THR A 62 3.72 12.55 -16.17
CA THR A 62 4.56 12.49 -17.38
C THR A 62 5.17 11.11 -17.63
N LEU A 63 4.99 10.14 -16.71
CA LEU A 63 5.60 8.80 -16.75
C LEU A 63 7.12 8.82 -16.91
N GLN A 64 7.79 9.95 -16.68
CA GLN A 64 9.23 10.09 -16.85
C GLN A 64 9.96 9.61 -15.60
N GLU A 65 10.75 8.55 -15.79
CA GLU A 65 11.76 8.12 -14.84
C GLU A 65 13.12 8.61 -15.35
N GLU A 66 13.51 9.82 -14.95
CA GLU A 66 14.90 10.22 -15.15
C GLU A 66 15.79 9.56 -14.08
N LYS A 67 16.96 9.08 -14.49
CA LYS A 67 17.93 8.45 -13.59
C LYS A 67 18.48 9.52 -12.64
N ALA A 68 18.35 9.28 -11.34
CA ALA A 68 18.99 10.10 -10.31
C ALA A 68 20.51 10.16 -10.54
N PRO A 69 21.13 11.36 -10.61
CA PRO A 69 22.57 11.48 -10.75
C PRO A 69 23.29 11.05 -9.47
N LYS A 70 24.44 10.39 -9.65
CA LYS A 70 25.33 9.95 -8.57
C LYS A 70 26.33 11.06 -8.25
N LYS A 71 26.05 11.92 -7.26
CA LYS A 71 27.10 12.61 -6.46
C LYS A 71 26.47 13.37 -5.28
N ALA A 72 27.03 13.18 -4.08
CA ALA A 72 26.66 13.95 -2.90
C ALA A 72 27.60 15.16 -2.74
N PRO A 73 27.12 16.41 -2.82
CA PRO A 73 27.88 17.57 -2.39
C PRO A 73 27.93 17.66 -0.85
N LYS A 74 29.01 18.22 -0.31
CA LYS A 74 29.26 18.44 1.13
C LYS A 74 28.48 19.64 1.70
N SER A 75 27.22 19.84 1.29
CA SER A 75 26.39 20.98 1.71
C SER A 75 25.26 20.53 2.65
N THR A 76 24.93 21.39 3.63
CA THR A 76 23.79 21.22 4.55
C THR A 76 22.46 21.69 3.96
N THR A 77 22.49 22.48 2.89
CA THR A 77 21.29 22.81 2.10
C THR A 77 21.02 21.71 1.07
N PRO A 78 19.78 21.17 1.00
CA PRO A 78 19.39 20.28 -0.09
C PRO A 78 19.58 20.97 -1.44
N THR A 79 20.30 20.33 -2.34
CA THR A 79 20.45 20.78 -3.73
C THR A 79 19.21 20.40 -4.54
N ARG A 80 19.00 21.06 -5.70
CA ARG A 80 17.91 20.70 -6.64
C ARG A 80 17.93 19.21 -7.00
N GLU A 81 19.11 18.65 -7.21
CA GLU A 81 19.30 17.22 -7.47
C GLU A 81 18.78 16.33 -6.32
N ASP A 82 18.87 16.77 -5.07
CA ASP A 82 18.37 16.01 -3.91
C ASP A 82 16.85 16.03 -3.84
N ILE A 83 16.24 17.15 -4.23
CA ILE A 83 14.79 17.33 -4.30
C ILE A 83 14.21 16.44 -5.41
N GLU A 84 14.85 16.44 -6.59
CA GLU A 84 14.47 15.57 -7.71
C GLU A 84 14.66 14.08 -7.35
N ALA A 85 15.77 13.70 -6.71
CA ALA A 85 15.99 12.32 -6.25
C ALA A 85 14.96 11.88 -5.19
N ALA A 86 14.58 12.77 -4.28
CA ALA A 86 13.51 12.52 -3.31
C ALA A 86 12.15 12.33 -4.02
N ALA A 87 11.85 13.16 -5.02
CA ALA A 87 10.62 13.06 -5.80
C ALA A 87 10.55 11.73 -6.59
N LEU A 88 11.65 11.32 -7.23
CA LEU A 88 11.76 10.03 -7.93
C LEU A 88 11.55 8.84 -7.00
N THR A 89 12.12 8.90 -5.79
CA THR A 89 11.91 7.86 -4.77
C THR A 89 10.43 7.76 -4.39
N ASN A 90 9.75 8.89 -4.20
CA ASN A 90 8.31 8.91 -3.92
C ASN A 90 7.50 8.33 -5.09
N ILE A 91 7.84 8.66 -6.34
CA ILE A 91 7.21 8.09 -7.53
C ILE A 91 7.31 6.56 -7.52
N GLN A 92 8.50 6.02 -7.24
CA GLN A 92 8.73 4.56 -7.17
C GLN A 92 7.89 3.91 -6.08
N VAL A 93 7.85 4.50 -4.88
CA VAL A 93 7.04 4.01 -3.76
C VAL A 93 5.55 4.01 -4.13
N ILE A 94 5.05 5.10 -4.72
CA ILE A 94 3.64 5.20 -5.14
C ILE A 94 3.32 4.16 -6.22
N LYS A 95 4.20 3.96 -7.20
CA LYS A 95 4.06 2.92 -8.22
C LYS A 95 4.01 1.52 -7.61
N HIS A 96 4.89 1.24 -6.65
CA HIS A 96 4.92 -0.05 -5.95
C HIS A 96 3.61 -0.27 -5.17
N HIS A 97 3.17 0.71 -4.37
CA HIS A 97 1.89 0.62 -3.67
C HIS A 97 0.71 0.40 -4.61
N ARG A 98 0.64 1.12 -5.74
CA ARG A 98 -0.40 0.90 -6.77
C ARG A 98 -0.37 -0.52 -7.33
N ASN A 99 0.83 -1.05 -7.59
CA ASN A 99 1.01 -2.43 -8.06
C ASN A 99 0.56 -3.45 -7.01
N ASP A 100 0.92 -3.26 -5.75
CA ASP A 100 0.59 -4.19 -4.67
C ASP A 100 -0.91 -4.22 -4.41
N ILE A 101 -1.57 -3.05 -4.42
CA ILE A 101 -3.02 -2.94 -4.32
C ILE A 101 -3.71 -3.69 -5.47
N ARG A 102 -3.23 -3.49 -6.71
CA ARG A 102 -3.76 -4.20 -7.89
C ARG A 102 -3.59 -5.71 -7.75
N THR A 103 -2.38 -6.17 -7.44
CA THR A 103 -2.09 -7.61 -7.24
C THR A 103 -2.99 -8.19 -6.13
N GLY A 104 -3.18 -7.45 -5.04
CA GLY A 104 -4.08 -7.85 -3.96
C GLY A 104 -5.53 -8.01 -4.42
N ARG A 105 -6.05 -7.07 -5.23
CA ARG A 105 -7.39 -7.14 -5.81
C ARG A 105 -7.55 -8.35 -6.74
N GLU A 106 -6.55 -8.60 -7.59
CA GLU A 106 -6.52 -9.76 -8.48
C GLU A 106 -6.55 -11.08 -7.71
N LEU A 107 -5.74 -11.20 -6.65
CA LEU A 107 -5.72 -12.38 -5.79
C LEU A 107 -7.05 -12.60 -5.06
N VAL A 108 -7.69 -11.54 -4.55
CA VAL A 108 -9.00 -11.69 -3.92
C VAL A 108 -10.03 -12.17 -4.94
N ASN A 109 -10.05 -11.61 -6.15
CA ASN A 109 -10.97 -12.06 -7.20
C ASN A 109 -10.72 -13.52 -7.59
N LEU A 110 -9.46 -13.93 -7.71
CA LEU A 110 -9.08 -15.32 -7.95
C LEU A 110 -9.61 -16.24 -6.85
N PHE A 111 -9.39 -15.89 -5.57
CA PHE A 111 -9.85 -16.71 -4.45
C PHE A 111 -11.38 -16.73 -4.30
N MET A 112 -12.07 -15.64 -4.65
CA MET A 112 -13.54 -15.64 -4.73
C MET A 112 -14.02 -16.62 -5.81
N GLY A 113 -13.37 -16.65 -6.98
CA GLY A 113 -13.67 -17.60 -8.05
C GLY A 113 -13.45 -19.05 -7.62
N GLN A 114 -12.31 -19.35 -7.00
CA GLN A 114 -12.01 -20.69 -6.47
C GLN A 114 -13.03 -21.11 -5.39
N LEU A 115 -13.40 -20.19 -4.49
CA LEU A 115 -14.41 -20.46 -3.46
C LEU A 115 -15.79 -20.73 -4.08
N GLN A 116 -16.16 -19.99 -5.13
CA GLN A 116 -17.40 -20.22 -5.87
C GLN A 116 -17.40 -21.60 -6.55
N GLU A 117 -16.31 -21.98 -7.20
CA GLU A 117 -16.16 -23.29 -7.83
C GLU A 117 -16.28 -24.43 -6.80
N ALA A 118 -15.55 -24.33 -5.69
CA ALA A 118 -15.60 -25.30 -4.59
C ALA A 118 -16.99 -25.38 -3.94
N ALA A 119 -17.69 -24.26 -3.80
CA ALA A 119 -19.05 -24.23 -3.27
C ALA A 119 -20.08 -24.83 -4.25
N THR A 120 -19.91 -24.60 -5.55
CA THR A 120 -20.81 -25.12 -6.60
C THR A 120 -20.68 -26.63 -6.74
N ASN A 121 -19.44 -27.14 -6.78
CA ASN A 121 -19.14 -28.55 -6.97
C ASN A 121 -19.04 -29.32 -5.64
N ARG A 122 -19.55 -28.75 -4.54
CA ARG A 122 -19.38 -29.30 -3.20
C ARG A 122 -19.83 -30.75 -3.07
N ASN A 123 -20.98 -31.10 -3.65
CA ASN A 123 -21.51 -32.46 -3.57
C ASN A 123 -20.59 -33.48 -4.24
N GLU A 124 -20.02 -33.13 -5.40
CA GLU A 124 -19.08 -33.99 -6.13
C GLU A 124 -17.77 -34.16 -5.35
N ILE A 125 -17.28 -33.06 -4.76
CA ILE A 125 -16.07 -33.09 -3.92
C ILE A 125 -16.31 -33.95 -2.68
N GLU A 126 -17.46 -33.81 -2.00
CA GLU A 126 -17.83 -34.63 -0.85
C GLU A 126 -17.93 -36.12 -1.24
N ALA A 127 -18.55 -36.45 -2.38
CA ALA A 127 -18.63 -37.82 -2.88
C ALA A 127 -17.24 -38.42 -3.17
N ALA A 128 -16.35 -37.65 -3.82
CA ALA A 128 -14.98 -38.06 -4.07
C ALA A 128 -14.19 -38.29 -2.76
N ILE A 129 -14.36 -37.41 -1.76
CA ILE A 129 -13.75 -37.58 -0.44
C ILE A 129 -14.25 -38.87 0.22
N LEU A 130 -15.55 -39.16 0.15
CA LEU A 130 -16.11 -40.37 0.74
C LEU A 130 -15.55 -41.64 0.09
N SER A 131 -15.44 -41.68 -1.24
CA SER A 131 -14.88 -42.81 -1.98
C SER A 131 -13.38 -43.01 -1.68
N GLU A 132 -12.59 -41.94 -1.71
CA GLU A 132 -11.12 -41.98 -1.53
C GLU A 132 -10.70 -42.29 -0.08
N THR A 133 -11.62 -42.12 0.87
CA THR A 133 -11.38 -42.39 2.30
C THR A 133 -12.16 -43.61 2.79
N GLU A 134 -12.72 -44.43 1.91
CA GLU A 134 -13.55 -45.59 2.29
C GLU A 134 -12.75 -46.64 3.08
N GLU A 135 -11.52 -46.92 2.64
CA GLU A 135 -10.62 -47.92 3.24
C GLU A 135 -9.79 -47.37 4.42
N ASP A 136 -9.93 -46.09 4.76
CA ASP A 136 -9.17 -45.48 5.85
C ASP A 136 -9.54 -46.14 7.19
N GLN A 137 -8.53 -46.58 7.94
CA GLN A 137 -8.73 -47.17 9.27
C GLN A 137 -9.26 -46.17 10.30
N THR A 138 -9.13 -44.86 10.04
CA THR A 138 -9.57 -43.80 10.95
C THR A 138 -10.36 -42.72 10.22
N ILE A 139 -11.35 -42.14 10.89
CA ILE A 139 -12.19 -41.07 10.33
C ILE A 139 -11.49 -39.70 10.26
N ALA A 140 -10.26 -39.60 10.76
CA ALA A 140 -9.57 -38.32 10.95
C ALA A 140 -9.33 -37.60 9.61
N ARG A 141 -8.79 -38.32 8.61
CA ARG A 141 -8.52 -37.80 7.26
C ARG A 141 -9.82 -37.33 6.59
N ARG A 142 -10.84 -38.19 6.56
CA ARG A 142 -12.18 -37.86 6.03
C ARG A 142 -12.78 -36.62 6.70
N SER A 143 -12.76 -36.56 8.03
CA SER A 143 -13.33 -35.44 8.78
C SER A 143 -12.59 -34.12 8.49
N ALA A 144 -11.27 -34.15 8.34
CA ALA A 144 -10.48 -32.98 7.97
C ALA A 144 -10.80 -32.48 6.55
N MET A 145 -10.93 -33.40 5.58
CA MET A 145 -11.28 -33.06 4.20
C MET A 145 -12.71 -32.50 4.09
N LEU A 146 -13.70 -33.14 4.73
CA LEU A 146 -15.08 -32.65 4.75
C LEU A 146 -15.19 -31.28 5.45
N LYS A 147 -14.40 -31.04 6.50
CA LYS A 147 -14.34 -29.73 7.16
C LYS A 147 -13.84 -28.63 6.22
N ALA A 148 -12.92 -28.93 5.32
CA ALA A 148 -12.38 -27.94 4.38
C ALA A 148 -13.44 -27.41 3.40
N VAL A 149 -14.36 -28.28 2.97
CA VAL A 149 -15.46 -27.93 2.04
C VAL A 149 -16.77 -27.55 2.75
N ALA A 150 -16.79 -27.58 4.08
CA ALA A 150 -17.97 -27.30 4.86
C ALA A 150 -18.38 -25.83 4.75
N LEU A 151 -19.70 -25.58 4.72
CA LEU A 151 -20.27 -24.24 4.62
C LEU A 151 -19.71 -23.23 5.64
N PRO A 152 -19.51 -23.57 6.93
CA PRO A 152 -18.93 -22.62 7.89
C PRO A 152 -17.51 -22.19 7.53
N THR A 153 -16.71 -23.10 6.97
CA THR A 153 -15.34 -22.82 6.51
C THR A 153 -15.38 -21.87 5.32
N HIS A 154 -16.21 -22.17 4.31
CA HIS A 154 -16.41 -21.30 3.14
C HIS A 154 -16.96 -19.91 3.52
N ALA A 155 -17.88 -19.84 4.48
CA ALA A 155 -18.40 -18.56 4.97
C ALA A 155 -17.33 -17.74 5.69
N SER A 156 -16.41 -18.39 6.40
CA SER A 156 -15.28 -17.71 7.03
C SER A 156 -14.30 -17.17 6.00
N THR A 157 -13.92 -17.98 5.00
CA THR A 157 -13.02 -17.53 3.92
C THR A 157 -13.63 -16.36 3.14
N LEU A 158 -14.92 -16.42 2.82
CA LEU A 158 -15.64 -15.31 2.18
C LEU A 158 -15.57 -14.02 3.01
N ARG A 159 -15.73 -14.11 4.33
CA ARG A 159 -15.63 -12.95 5.24
C ARG A 159 -14.22 -12.36 5.24
N ASP A 160 -13.20 -13.19 5.25
CA ASP A 160 -11.80 -12.74 5.27
C ASP A 160 -11.44 -12.06 3.94
N LEU A 161 -11.89 -12.61 2.81
CA LEU A 161 -11.75 -11.99 1.49
C LEU A 161 -12.51 -10.66 1.41
N SER A 162 -13.74 -10.59 1.92
CA SER A 162 -14.52 -9.36 2.01
C SER A 162 -13.85 -8.29 2.86
N THR A 163 -13.27 -8.68 4.00
CA THR A 163 -12.51 -7.78 4.88
C THR A 163 -11.26 -7.26 4.18
N THR A 164 -10.60 -8.11 3.38
CA THR A 164 -9.45 -7.72 2.57
C THR A 164 -9.85 -6.67 1.53
N LEU A 165 -10.96 -6.86 0.81
CA LEU A 165 -11.50 -5.86 -0.12
C LEU A 165 -11.84 -4.54 0.56
N LYS A 166 -12.46 -4.60 1.76
CA LYS A 166 -12.79 -3.41 2.55
C LYS A 166 -11.55 -2.56 2.87
N ASN A 167 -10.38 -3.18 3.01
CA ASN A 167 -9.12 -2.46 3.26
C ASN A 167 -8.44 -2.01 1.95
N LEU A 168 -8.47 -2.84 0.90
CA LEU A 168 -7.83 -2.52 -0.37
C LEU A 168 -8.54 -1.42 -1.15
N ILE A 169 -9.88 -1.36 -1.12
CA ILE A 169 -10.65 -0.36 -1.88
C ILE A 169 -10.33 1.08 -1.45
N PRO A 170 -10.35 1.45 -0.15
CA PRO A 170 -9.94 2.78 0.27
C PRO A 170 -8.49 3.11 -0.10
N LEU A 171 -7.58 2.15 0.01
CA LEU A 171 -6.17 2.34 -0.38
C LEU A 171 -6.02 2.57 -1.89
N GLU A 172 -6.79 1.85 -2.70
CA GLU A 172 -6.88 2.04 -4.15
C GLU A 172 -7.36 3.46 -4.47
N ARG A 173 -8.48 3.87 -3.85
CA ARG A 173 -9.05 5.22 -4.02
C ARG A 173 -8.04 6.30 -3.67
N GLN A 174 -7.36 6.17 -2.53
CA GLN A 174 -6.28 7.07 -2.11
C GLN A 174 -5.11 7.09 -3.11
N ALA A 175 -4.65 5.92 -3.55
CA ALA A 175 -3.52 5.81 -4.47
C ALA A 175 -3.78 6.45 -5.85
N TYR A 176 -5.05 6.50 -6.28
CA TYR A 176 -5.49 7.14 -7.52
C TYR A 176 -6.06 8.55 -7.32
N ASN A 177 -5.93 9.13 -6.12
CA ASN A 177 -6.51 10.45 -5.77
C ASN A 177 -8.03 10.53 -6.09
N ILE A 178 -8.74 9.42 -5.96
CA ILE A 178 -10.20 9.37 -6.07
C ILE A 178 -10.72 9.78 -4.69
N THR A 179 -10.87 11.09 -4.46
CA THR A 179 -11.36 11.63 -3.19
C THR A 179 -12.84 11.31 -2.99
N ASP A 180 -13.17 10.77 -1.83
CA ASP A 180 -14.54 10.63 -1.34
C ASP A 180 -15.18 11.98 -0.96
N GLU A 181 -14.45 13.09 -1.05
CA GLU A 181 -14.89 14.43 -0.68
C GLU A 181 -15.88 15.02 -1.69
N VAL A 182 -17.12 14.54 -1.60
CA VAL A 182 -18.29 15.42 -1.62
C VAL A 182 -19.05 15.05 -0.34
N GLU A 183 -18.83 15.83 0.73
CA GLU A 183 -19.67 15.69 1.93
C GLU A 183 -21.14 15.84 1.51
N GLY A 184 -21.92 14.77 1.68
CA GLY A 184 -23.38 14.80 1.53
C GLY A 184 -23.98 14.11 0.30
N GLU A 185 -23.18 13.56 -0.62
CA GLU A 185 -23.72 12.83 -1.78
C GLU A 185 -23.67 11.31 -1.52
N SER A 186 -24.81 10.63 -1.60
CA SER A 186 -24.89 9.17 -1.46
C SER A 186 -24.10 8.49 -2.58
N TYR A 187 -23.53 7.30 -2.30
CA TYR A 187 -22.81 6.50 -3.30
C TYR A 187 -23.67 6.25 -4.55
N GLU A 188 -24.98 6.07 -4.38
CA GLU A 188 -25.94 5.85 -5.46
C GLU A 188 -26.16 7.11 -6.30
N GLU A 189 -26.21 8.29 -5.68
CA GLU A 189 -26.38 9.59 -6.35
C GLU A 189 -25.14 9.92 -7.21
N ARG A 190 -23.96 9.60 -6.70
CA ARG A 190 -22.70 9.80 -7.42
C ARG A 190 -22.56 8.89 -8.64
N LEU A 191 -22.97 7.62 -8.51
CA LEU A 191 -23.01 6.68 -9.64
C LEU A 191 -24.01 7.13 -10.71
N ALA A 192 -25.17 7.63 -10.30
CA ALA A 192 -26.18 8.16 -11.22
C ALA A 192 -25.64 9.38 -11.99
N ARG A 193 -24.93 10.30 -11.33
CA ARG A 193 -24.34 11.48 -11.97
C ARG A 193 -23.27 11.12 -13.01
N LEU A 194 -22.34 10.24 -12.64
CA LEU A 194 -21.28 9.80 -13.55
C LEU A 194 -21.86 9.01 -14.74
N ALA A 195 -22.91 8.23 -14.52
CA ALA A 195 -23.61 7.52 -15.58
C ALA A 195 -24.41 8.46 -16.51
N SER A 196 -24.88 9.61 -16.01
CA SER A 196 -25.48 10.66 -16.86
C SER A 196 -24.43 11.45 -17.63
N GLU A 197 -23.31 11.83 -17.00
CA GLU A 197 -22.20 12.55 -17.65
C GLU A 197 -21.57 11.73 -18.80
N ALA A 198 -21.54 10.40 -18.67
CA ALA A 198 -21.05 9.50 -19.72
C ALA A 198 -22.05 9.29 -20.89
N LYS A 199 -23.30 9.74 -20.77
CA LYS A 199 -24.32 9.68 -21.84
C LYS A 199 -24.40 10.97 -22.66
N ASP A 200 -23.83 12.07 -22.17
CA ASP A 200 -23.81 13.37 -22.82
C ASP A 200 -22.53 13.62 -23.67
N VAL A 201 -21.72 12.57 -23.89
CA VAL A 201 -20.58 12.52 -24.82
C VAL A 201 -20.87 11.49 -25.92
#